data_AF-A0A3L8PB98-F1
#
_entry.id   AF-A0A3L8PB98-F1
#
_cell.length_a   1.000
_cell.length_b   1.000
_cell.length_c   1.000
_cell.angle_alpha   90.00
_cell.angle_beta   90.00
_cell.angle_gamma   90.00
#
_symmetry.space_group_name_H-M   'P 1'
#
loop_
_entity.id
_entity.type
_entity.pdbx_description
1 polymer ?
#
loop_
_entity_poly.entity_id
_entity_poly.type
_entity_poly.pdbx_seq_one_letter_code
_entity_poly.pdbx_strand_id
1 'polypeptide(L)'
;MRRFAGEIYEWGTDPLSADPLPQEFPPEPATARRVSTHTVGLPPALTHPGAIDATIAALEGNFFAGWQASSWLREQLVLVLDENCQTRVRDFLISYDDELGVVAVHDETGLS
;
A
#
# COMPACT_ATOMS: atom_id res chain seq x y z
N MET A 1 3.41 2.27 -0.86
CA MET A 1 4.33 1.56 -1.78
C MET A 1 3.84 1.69 -3.19
N ARG A 2 4.70 1.47 -4.20
CA ARG A 2 4.27 1.39 -5.59
C ARG A 2 4.58 0.03 -6.22
N ARG A 3 3.74 -0.41 -7.14
CA ARG A 3 3.94 -1.58 -7.99
C ARG A 3 4.31 -1.11 -9.39
N PHE A 4 5.33 -1.72 -9.97
CA PHE A 4 5.74 -1.47 -11.35
C PHE A 4 6.29 -2.78 -11.93
N ALA A 5 5.84 -3.16 -13.12
CA ALA A 5 6.23 -4.43 -13.77
C ALA A 5 6.09 -5.69 -12.87
N GLY A 6 5.12 -5.70 -11.94
CA GLY A 6 4.89 -6.79 -10.99
C GLY A 6 5.72 -6.74 -9.71
N GLU A 7 6.74 -5.89 -9.66
CA GLU A 7 7.63 -5.72 -8.51
C GLU A 7 7.18 -4.57 -7.60
N ILE A 8 7.62 -4.60 -6.34
CA ILE A 8 7.29 -3.58 -5.32
C ILE A 8 8.48 -2.66 -5.14
N TYR A 9 8.22 -1.36 -5.19
CA TYR A 9 9.22 -0.32 -4.97
C TYR A 9 8.80 0.62 -3.85
N GLU A 10 9.80 1.23 -3.23
CA GLU A 10 9.60 2.32 -2.31
C GLU A 10 8.89 3.49 -2.99
N TRP A 11 8.08 4.22 -2.23
CA TRP A 11 7.42 5.42 -2.74
C TRP A 11 8.45 6.51 -3.05
N GLY A 12 8.24 7.27 -4.14
CA GLY A 12 9.12 8.37 -4.55
C GLY A 12 10.42 7.95 -5.24
N THR A 13 10.68 6.66 -5.42
CA THR A 13 11.81 6.19 -6.25
C THR A 13 11.40 6.00 -7.71
N ASP A 14 12.37 6.17 -8.61
CA ASP A 14 12.23 5.82 -10.02
C ASP A 14 12.50 4.31 -10.20
N PRO A 15 11.49 3.50 -10.58
CA PRO A 15 11.63 2.05 -10.77
C PRO A 15 12.65 1.66 -11.84
N LEU A 16 13.02 2.57 -12.74
CA LEU A 16 14.05 2.31 -13.76
C LEU A 16 15.48 2.42 -13.20
N SER A 17 15.65 2.97 -12.00
CA SER A 17 16.95 3.22 -11.37
C SER A 17 17.12 2.57 -9.99
N ALA A 18 16.02 2.19 -9.35
CA ALA A 18 16.00 1.61 -8.01
C ALA A 18 15.84 0.09 -8.07
N ASP A 19 16.40 -0.61 -7.09
CA ASP A 19 16.14 -2.03 -6.88
C ASP A 19 14.75 -2.23 -6.22
N PRO A 20 14.02 -3.31 -6.58
CA PRO A 20 12.76 -3.63 -5.93
C PRO A 20 12.97 -4.04 -4.46
N LEU A 21 11.96 -3.75 -3.64
CA LEU A 21 11.92 -4.19 -2.24
C LEU A 21 11.72 -5.71 -2.19
N PRO A 22 12.58 -6.44 -1.46
CA PRO A 22 12.42 -7.88 -1.35
C PRO A 22 11.15 -8.23 -0.57
N GLN A 23 10.39 -9.21 -1.07
CA GLN A 23 9.13 -9.62 -0.47
C GLN A 23 9.26 -10.91 0.37
N GLU A 24 10.20 -11.79 0.01
CA GLU A 24 10.42 -13.09 0.66
C GLU A 24 11.44 -13.02 1.82
N PHE A 25 12.25 -11.96 1.89
CA PHE A 25 13.19 -11.69 2.96
C PHE A 25 13.11 -10.22 3.40
N PRO A 26 13.53 -9.86 4.63
CA PRO A 26 13.41 -8.49 5.10
C PRO A 26 14.29 -7.54 4.27
N PRO A 27 13.80 -6.33 3.92
CA PRO A 27 14.66 -5.28 3.38
C PRO A 27 15.78 -4.94 4.37
N GLU A 28 16.88 -4.38 3.84
CA GLU A 28 17.97 -3.83 4.65
C GLU A 28 17.43 -2.89 5.75
N PRO A 29 17.97 -2.91 6.98
CA PRO A 29 17.38 -2.18 8.11
C PRO A 29 17.17 -0.67 7.87
N ALA A 30 18.07 -0.03 7.13
CA ALA A 30 17.94 1.38 6.75
C ALA A 30 16.76 1.62 5.80
N THR A 31 16.55 0.73 4.84
CA THR A 31 15.41 0.75 3.92
C THR A 31 14.12 0.42 4.65
N ALA A 32 14.09 -0.62 5.49
CA ALA A 32 12.92 -0.97 6.29
C ALA A 32 12.48 0.19 7.20
N ARG A 33 13.44 0.88 7.84
CA ARG A 33 13.15 2.06 8.65
C ARG A 33 12.57 3.20 7.81
N ARG A 34 13.16 3.53 6.65
CA ARG A 34 12.62 4.55 5.73
C ARG A 34 11.23 4.20 5.24
N VAL A 35 11.02 2.95 4.83
CA VAL A 35 9.69 2.44 4.46
C VAL A 35 8.69 2.65 5.59
N SER A 36 9.05 2.33 6.84
CA SER A 36 8.13 2.46 7.99
C SER A 36 7.67 3.89 8.26
N THR A 37 8.35 4.91 7.74
CA THR A 37 7.91 6.31 7.87
C THR A 37 6.87 6.71 6.82
N HIS A 38 6.65 5.89 5.79
CA HIS A 38 5.65 6.14 4.75
C HIS A 38 4.28 5.63 5.20
N THR A 39 3.66 6.37 6.13
CA THR A 39 2.31 6.10 6.61
C THR A 39 1.32 7.09 6.00
N VAL A 40 0.10 6.61 5.73
CA VAL A 40 -1.00 7.43 5.21
C VAL A 40 -2.26 7.19 6.02
N GLY A 41 -3.03 8.25 6.24
CA GLY A 41 -4.37 8.14 6.80
C GLY A 41 -5.35 7.66 5.73
N LEU A 42 -6.15 6.65 6.03
CA LEU A 42 -7.21 6.21 5.14
C LEU A 42 -8.49 7.06 5.36
N PRO A 43 -9.21 7.42 4.29
CA PRO A 43 -10.47 8.14 4.39
C PRO A 43 -11.52 7.47 5.30
N PRO A 44 -12.41 8.23 5.96
CA PRO A 44 -13.47 7.69 6.81
C PRO A 44 -14.37 6.65 6.14
N ALA A 45 -14.56 6.74 4.81
CA ALA A 45 -15.32 5.76 4.03
C ALA A 45 -14.76 4.33 4.13
N LEU A 46 -13.46 4.18 4.42
CA LEU A 46 -12.78 2.90 4.56
C LEU A 46 -12.57 2.50 6.03
N THR A 47 -12.65 3.45 6.97
CA THR A 47 -12.27 3.23 8.37
C THR A 47 -13.42 3.33 9.37
N HIS A 48 -14.64 3.66 8.94
CA HIS A 48 -15.80 3.67 9.82
C HIS A 48 -16.09 2.25 10.37
N PRO A 49 -16.79 2.12 11.54
CA PRO A 49 -16.95 0.83 12.21
C PRO A 49 -17.61 -0.29 11.39
N GLY A 50 -18.38 0.05 10.36
CA GLY A 50 -19.00 -0.93 9.46
C GLY A 50 -18.13 -1.35 8.27
N ALA A 51 -16.97 -0.71 8.09
CA ALA A 51 -16.05 -0.95 6.98
C ALA A 51 -14.67 -1.43 7.42
N ILE A 52 -14.24 -1.10 8.64
CA ILE A 52 -12.85 -1.27 9.07
C ILE A 52 -12.34 -2.70 8.94
N ASP A 53 -13.11 -3.71 9.36
CA ASP A 53 -12.68 -5.12 9.29
C ASP A 53 -12.52 -5.59 7.84
N ALA A 54 -13.45 -5.20 6.96
CA ALA A 54 -13.37 -5.53 5.53
C ALA A 54 -12.21 -4.80 4.84
N THR A 55 -11.91 -3.57 5.26
CA THR A 55 -10.76 -2.81 4.77
C THR A 55 -9.45 -3.45 5.22
N ILE A 56 -9.33 -3.87 6.48
CA ILE A 56 -8.16 -4.60 6.98
C ILE A 56 -7.95 -5.88 6.17
N ALA A 57 -8.99 -6.70 6.03
CA ALA A 57 -8.91 -7.94 5.25
C ALA A 57 -8.48 -7.71 3.79
N ALA A 58 -8.97 -6.64 3.16
CA ALA A 58 -8.55 -6.29 1.80
C ALA A 58 -7.07 -5.86 1.73
N LEU A 59 -6.59 -5.10 2.71
CA LEU A 59 -5.19 -4.66 2.79
C LEU A 59 -4.23 -5.81 3.13
N GLU A 60 -4.67 -6.77 3.94
CA GLU A 60 -3.93 -7.99 4.26
C GLU A 60 -3.65 -8.87 3.02
N GLY A 61 -4.39 -8.65 1.92
CA GLY A 61 -4.07 -9.25 0.62
C GLY A 61 -2.66 -8.88 0.11
N ASN A 62 -2.09 -7.76 0.58
CA ASN A 62 -0.69 -7.39 0.34
C ASN A 62 0.20 -7.84 1.51
N PHE A 63 0.33 -9.15 1.69
CA PHE A 63 1.17 -9.74 2.71
C PHE A 63 2.55 -10.13 2.17
N PHE A 64 3.61 -9.55 2.73
CA PHE A 64 5.00 -9.89 2.38
C PHE A 64 5.66 -10.65 3.54
N ALA A 65 5.89 -11.95 3.35
CA ALA A 65 6.39 -12.84 4.40
C ALA A 65 7.74 -12.38 4.96
N GLY A 66 8.65 -11.91 4.10
CA GLY A 66 9.96 -11.41 4.50
C GLY A 66 9.89 -10.20 5.42
N TRP A 67 8.87 -9.36 5.27
CA TRP A 67 8.74 -8.12 6.04
C TRP A 67 8.38 -8.40 7.50
N GLN A 68 7.73 -9.52 7.79
CA GLN A 68 7.39 -9.92 9.16
C GLN A 68 8.64 -10.23 10.01
N ALA A 69 9.78 -10.51 9.38
CA ALA A 69 11.06 -10.67 10.08
C ALA A 69 11.71 -9.32 10.47
N SER A 70 11.22 -8.19 9.93
CA SER A 70 11.73 -6.86 10.25
C SER A 70 11.00 -6.24 11.42
N SER A 71 11.73 -5.76 12.42
CA SER A 71 11.14 -5.03 13.56
C SER A 71 10.48 -3.71 13.17
N TRP A 72 10.81 -3.17 11.99
CA TRP A 72 10.23 -1.93 11.48
C TRP A 72 8.94 -2.14 10.68
N LEU A 73 8.72 -3.35 10.14
CA LEU A 73 7.66 -3.60 9.15
C LEU A 73 6.66 -4.67 9.56
N ARG A 74 6.97 -5.50 10.55
CA ARG A 74 6.02 -6.52 11.05
C ARG A 74 4.69 -5.87 11.44
N GLU A 75 3.60 -6.60 11.17
CA GLU A 75 2.23 -6.19 11.49
C GLU A 75 1.72 -4.91 10.78
N GLN A 76 2.49 -4.35 9.84
CA GLN A 76 2.02 -3.22 9.04
C GLN A 76 1.13 -3.69 7.89
N LEU A 77 0.01 -2.98 7.68
CA LEU A 77 -0.82 -3.12 6.48
C LEU A 77 -0.22 -2.29 5.34
N VAL A 78 -0.05 -2.90 4.17
CA VAL A 78 0.63 -2.23 3.05
C VAL A 78 -0.38 -1.80 2.00
N LEU A 79 -0.42 -0.49 1.74
CA LEU A 79 -1.08 0.08 0.57
C LEU A 79 -0.10 0.11 -0.60
N VAL A 80 -0.40 -0.66 -1.64
CA VAL A 80 0.37 -0.74 -2.87
C VAL A 80 -0.40 -0.06 -3.99
N LEU A 81 0.16 1.02 -4.52
CA LEU A 81 -0.39 1.79 -5.63
C LEU A 81 0.24 1.34 -6.95
N ASP A 82 -0.50 1.36 -8.04
CA ASP A 82 0.00 1.08 -9.38
C ASP A 82 0.74 2.29 -9.99
N GLU A 83 1.05 2.19 -11.28
CA GLU A 83 1.70 3.23 -12.06
C GLU A 83 0.87 4.51 -12.24
N ASN A 84 -0.44 4.45 -12.00
CA ASN A 84 -1.35 5.59 -12.02
C ASN A 84 -1.58 6.16 -10.61
N CYS A 85 -0.75 5.76 -9.63
CA CYS A 85 -0.91 6.10 -8.21
C CYS A 85 -2.26 5.64 -7.64
N GLN A 86 -2.79 4.53 -8.14
CA GLN A 86 -4.11 4.02 -7.82
C GLN A 86 -4.09 2.59 -7.27
N THR A 87 -5.11 2.22 -6.51
CA THR A 87 -5.36 0.83 -6.11
C THR A 87 -6.81 0.62 -5.77
N ARG A 88 -7.28 -0.62 -5.82
CA ARG A 88 -8.64 -0.97 -5.41
C ARG A 88 -8.63 -1.57 -4.03
N VAL A 89 -9.47 -1.03 -3.15
CA VAL A 89 -9.75 -1.59 -1.84
C VAL A 89 -11.25 -1.68 -1.70
N ARG A 90 -11.77 -2.92 -1.76
CA ARG A 90 -13.21 -3.17 -1.84
C ARG A 90 -13.84 -2.44 -3.04
N ASP A 91 -14.93 -1.71 -2.82
CA ASP A 91 -15.72 -1.01 -3.83
C ASP A 91 -15.21 0.42 -4.09
N PHE A 92 -13.95 0.70 -3.72
CA PHE A 92 -13.32 2.01 -3.87
C PHE A 92 -12.07 1.94 -4.73
N LEU A 93 -11.98 2.87 -5.67
CA LEU A 93 -10.72 3.25 -6.28
C LEU A 93 -10.07 4.28 -5.35
N ILE A 94 -8.92 3.89 -4.81
CA ILE A 94 -8.06 4.75 -4.01
C ILE A 94 -7.01 5.36 -4.94
N SER A 95 -6.80 6.67 -4.83
CA SER A 95 -5.68 7.37 -5.46
C SER A 95 -4.89 8.15 -4.41
N TYR A 96 -3.58 8.28 -4.63
CA TYR A 96 -2.76 9.21 -3.89
C TYR A 96 -2.61 10.53 -4.66
N ASP A 97 -2.92 11.62 -4.00
CA ASP A 97 -2.78 13.00 -4.47
C ASP A 97 -1.80 13.74 -3.54
N ASP A 98 -0.89 14.54 -4.11
CA ASP A 98 0.16 15.22 -3.33
C ASP A 98 -0.39 16.32 -2.41
N GLU A 99 -1.55 16.90 -2.73
CA GLU A 99 -2.19 17.96 -1.92
C GLU A 99 -3.22 17.40 -0.94
N LEU A 100 -4.02 16.42 -1.39
CA LEU A 100 -5.15 15.87 -0.65
C LEU A 100 -4.80 14.59 0.12
N GLY A 101 -3.67 13.96 -0.17
CA GLY A 101 -3.29 12.66 0.35
C GLY A 101 -4.09 11.52 -0.29
N VAL A 102 -4.55 10.57 0.53
CA VAL A 102 -5.33 9.42 0.03
C VAL A 102 -6.77 9.85 -0.21
N VAL A 103 -7.22 9.73 -1.47
CA VAL A 103 -8.59 9.99 -1.89
C VAL A 103 -9.27 8.66 -2.24
N ALA A 104 -10.52 8.49 -1.82
CA ALA A 104 -11.32 7.32 -2.15
C ALA A 104 -12.55 7.75 -2.95
N VAL A 105 -12.73 7.16 -4.12
CA VAL A 105 -13.92 7.33 -4.96
C VAL A 105 -14.59 5.97 -5.08
N HIS A 106 -15.91 5.93 -4.93
CA HIS A 106 -16.66 4.71 -5.20
C HIS A 106 -16.41 4.28 -6.64
N ASP A 107 -15.95 3.05 -6.81
CA ASP A 107 -15.73 2.48 -8.12
C ASP A 107 -17.04 1.87 -8.62
N GLU A 108 -17.83 2.67 -9.36
CA GLU A 108 -19.10 2.25 -9.96
C GLU A 108 -18.93 1.16 -11.03
N THR A 109 -17.69 0.72 -11.34
CA THR A 109 -17.47 -0.42 -12.24
C THR A 109 -17.87 -1.78 -11.64
N GLY A 110 -18.46 -1.80 -10.44
CA GLY A 110 -19.18 -2.95 -9.88
C GLY A 110 -20.57 -3.20 -10.50
N LEU A 111 -20.75 -3.04 -11.83
CA LEU A 111 -22.01 -3.39 -12.51
C LEU A 111 -21.82 -4.52 -13.54
N SER A 112 -21.77 -5.77 -13.03
CA SER A 112 -22.64 -6.92 -13.43
C SER A 112 -22.09 -8.21 -12.84
#